data_AF-A0A7C4M8W3-F1
#
_entry.id   AF-A0A7C4M8W3-F1
#
_cell.length_a   1.000
_cell.length_b   1.000
_cell.length_c   1.000
_cell.angle_alpha   90.00
_cell.angle_beta   90.00
_cell.angle_gamma   90.00
#
_symmetry.space_group_name_H-M   'P 1'
#
loop_
_entity.id
_entity.type
_entity.pdbx_description
1 polymer ?
#
loop_
_entity_poly.entity_id
_entity_poly.type
_entity_poly.pdbx_seq_one_letter_code
_entity_poly.pdbx_strand_id
1 'polypeptide(L)'
;MAWLVGYVLAERFRRSGRSKKRRDYILEFLGINDKEAASSLVGREVEYRDRFVRVKGSIIRTHGVKGRVRARFAKPLPGRFWVGKVYLQVDKPILELAKYIEISSQTA
;
A
#
# COMPACT_ATOMS: atom_id res chain seq x y z
N MET A 1 0.08 -0.39 18.19
CA MET A 1 0.11 -0.66 16.74
C MET A 1 -0.80 0.33 16.09
N ALA A 2 -0.38 0.91 14.98
CA ALA A 2 -1.21 1.85 14.26
C ALA A 2 -1.15 1.56 12.76
N TRP A 3 -2.17 2.02 12.05
CA TRP A 3 -2.44 1.62 10.69
C TRP A 3 -2.35 2.83 9.79
N LEU A 4 -1.47 2.80 8.80
CA LEU A 4 -1.48 3.79 7.73
C LEU A 4 -2.49 3.33 6.67
N VAL A 5 -3.41 4.23 6.33
CA VAL A 5 -4.45 3.96 5.35
C VAL A 5 -3.90 4.24 3.95
N GLY A 6 -4.23 3.37 3.01
CA GLY A 6 -3.93 3.52 1.60
C GLY A 6 -5.03 2.93 0.74
N TYR A 7 -4.85 3.04 -0.57
CA TYR A 7 -5.80 2.62 -1.58
C TYR A 7 -5.12 1.75 -2.62
N VAL A 8 -5.88 0.81 -3.19
CA VAL A 8 -5.45 0.05 -4.35
C VAL A 8 -5.72 0.87 -5.60
N LEU A 9 -4.68 1.21 -6.36
CA LEU A 9 -4.85 1.98 -7.59
C LEU A 9 -5.09 1.08 -8.81
N ALA A 10 -4.30 0.02 -8.93
CA ALA A 10 -4.33 -0.82 -10.12
C ALA A 10 -3.81 -2.23 -9.84
N GLU A 11 -4.42 -3.19 -10.54
CA GLU A 11 -3.88 -4.52 -10.69
C GLU A 11 -2.72 -4.53 -11.69
N ARG A 12 -1.58 -5.11 -11.31
CA ARG A 12 -0.47 -5.29 -12.23
C ARG A 12 -0.45 -6.72 -12.74
N PHE A 13 -0.81 -6.90 -14.01
CA PHE A 13 -0.57 -8.14 -14.72
C PHE A 13 0.93 -8.32 -14.97
N ARG A 14 1.48 -9.48 -14.60
CA ARG A 14 2.74 -9.92 -15.16
C ARG A 14 2.47 -10.25 -16.64
N ARG A 15 2.87 -9.36 -17.55
CA ARG A 15 2.56 -9.43 -18.99
C ARG A 15 3.22 -10.61 -19.75
N SER A 16 4.11 -11.39 -19.13
CA SER A 16 4.80 -12.48 -19.83
C SER A 16 3.99 -13.79 -19.86
N GLY A 17 3.94 -14.41 -21.03
CA GLY A 17 2.91 -15.33 -21.54
C GLY A 17 2.66 -16.67 -20.83
N ARG A 18 3.11 -16.90 -19.59
CA ARG A 18 2.82 -18.14 -18.84
C ARG A 18 2.38 -17.95 -17.38
N SER A 19 2.43 -16.75 -16.81
CA SER A 19 2.13 -16.57 -15.38
C SER A 19 1.03 -15.55 -15.12
N LYS A 20 -0.22 -16.03 -15.06
CA LYS A 20 -1.43 -15.23 -14.76
C LYS A 20 -1.69 -15.07 -13.25
N LYS A 21 -0.68 -15.10 -12.38
CA LYS A 21 -0.91 -14.91 -10.93
C LYS A 21 -1.20 -13.43 -10.64
N ARG A 22 -2.50 -13.08 -10.68
CA ARG A 22 -3.12 -11.81 -10.31
C ARG A 22 -3.05 -11.58 -8.80
N ARG A 23 -1.85 -11.29 -8.28
CA ARG A 23 -1.67 -11.04 -6.83
C ARG A 23 -0.83 -9.81 -6.53
N ASP A 24 -0.35 -9.15 -7.58
CA ASP A 24 0.54 -7.99 -7.47
C ASP A 24 -0.26 -6.73 -7.79
N TYR A 25 -0.31 -5.81 -6.82
CA TYR A 25 -1.10 -4.59 -6.89
C TYR A 25 -0.25 -3.36 -6.65
N ILE A 26 -0.65 -2.24 -7.25
CA ILE A 26 -0.06 -0.93 -7.00
C ILE A 26 -0.91 -0.26 -5.91
N LEU A 27 -0.25 0.14 -4.83
CA LEU A 27 -0.84 0.81 -3.69
C LEU A 27 -0.32 2.24 -3.58
N GLU A 28 -1.18 3.11 -3.06
CA GLU A 28 -0.86 4.49 -2.70
C GLU A 28 -1.28 4.70 -1.24
N PHE A 29 -0.36 5.22 -0.42
CA PHE A 29 -0.60 5.49 1.00
C PHE A 29 -0.69 6.99 1.23
N LEU A 30 -1.62 7.44 2.09
CA LEU A 30 -1.71 8.86 2.41
C LEU A 30 -0.42 9.31 3.10
N GLY A 31 0.08 10.48 2.71
CA GLY A 31 1.31 11.07 3.27
C GLY A 31 2.62 10.54 2.67
N ILE A 32 2.59 9.61 1.71
CA ILE A 32 3.78 9.05 1.06
C ILE A 32 3.79 9.47 -0.41
N ASN A 33 4.50 10.55 -0.72
CA ASN A 33 4.45 11.20 -2.04
C ASN A 33 5.72 11.02 -2.87
N ASP A 34 6.82 10.59 -2.24
CA ASP A 34 8.13 10.44 -2.85
C ASP A 34 8.65 9.00 -2.76
N LYS A 35 9.61 8.67 -3.64
CA LYS A 35 10.18 7.34 -3.75
C LYS A 35 10.95 6.90 -2.49
N GLU A 36 11.56 7.84 -1.78
CA GLU A 36 12.40 7.58 -0.62
C GLU A 36 11.55 7.15 0.57
N ALA A 37 10.49 7.92 0.88
CA ALA A 37 9.48 7.57 1.87
C ALA A 37 8.83 6.22 1.57
N ALA A 38 8.49 5.96 0.30
CA ALA A 38 7.93 4.69 -0.14
C ALA A 38 8.91 3.51 0.00
N SER A 39 10.22 3.75 -0.10
CA SER A 39 11.26 2.72 0.06
C SER A 39 11.29 2.18 1.49
N SER A 40 11.02 3.02 2.48
CA SER A 40 10.92 2.63 3.90
C SER A 40 9.72 1.72 4.21
N LEU A 41 8.78 1.59 3.28
CA LEU A 41 7.62 0.71 3.41
C LEU A 41 7.89 -0.70 2.86
N VAL A 42 8.98 -0.89 2.11
CA VAL A 42 9.31 -2.19 1.50
C VAL A 42 9.57 -3.22 2.59
N GLY A 43 9.02 -4.42 2.42
CA GLY A 43 9.11 -5.52 3.38
C GLY A 43 8.02 -5.50 4.46
N ARG A 44 7.29 -4.40 4.63
CA ARG A 44 6.21 -4.31 5.63
C ARG A 44 4.95 -5.06 5.21
N GLU A 45 4.20 -5.50 6.21
CA GLU A 45 2.92 -6.20 6.04
C GLU A 45 1.76 -5.24 5.81
N VAL A 46 0.91 -5.60 4.86
CA VAL A 46 -0.31 -4.88 4.50
C VAL A 46 -1.52 -5.79 4.58
N GLU A 47 -2.65 -5.23 4.96
CA GLU A 47 -3.93 -5.92 4.97
C GLU A 47 -4.95 -5.16 4.15
N TYR A 48 -5.48 -5.81 3.12
CA TYR A 48 -6.68 -5.36 2.44
C TYR A 48 -7.88 -5.71 3.32
N ARG A 49 -8.71 -4.72 3.64
CA ARG A 49 -9.95 -4.94 4.39
C ARG A 49 -11.12 -4.35 3.62
N ASP A 50 -12.09 -5.21 3.36
CA ASP A 50 -13.42 -4.87 2.87
C ASP A 50 -14.47 -5.47 3.81
N ARG A 51 -15.76 -5.13 3.62
CA ARG A 51 -16.88 -5.55 4.47
C ARG A 51 -16.93 -7.06 4.69
N PHE A 52 -16.53 -7.84 3.69
CA PHE A 52 -16.64 -9.31 3.71
C PHE A 52 -15.30 -10.04 3.60
N VAL A 53 -14.24 -9.34 3.20
CA VAL A 53 -12.98 -9.96 2.80
C VAL A 53 -11.80 -9.27 3.47
N ARG A 54 -10.93 -10.10 4.08
CA ARG A 54 -9.62 -9.67 4.56
C ARG A 54 -8.54 -10.47 3.88
N VAL A 55 -7.56 -9.78 3.29
CA VAL A 55 -6.43 -10.43 2.62
C VAL A 55 -5.14 -9.78 3.07
N LYS A 56 -4.25 -10.60 3.63
CA LYS A 56 -2.89 -10.17 3.98
C LYS A 56 -1.98 -10.17 2.76
N GLY A 57 -0.99 -9.29 2.79
CA GLY A 57 0.06 -9.18 1.79
C GLY A 57 1.29 -8.48 2.36
N SER A 58 2.30 -8.31 1.52
CA SER A 58 3.51 -7.58 1.86
C SER A 58 3.93 -6.66 0.73
N ILE A 59 4.60 -5.56 1.08
CA ILE A 59 5.16 -4.63 0.09
C ILE A 59 6.47 -5.20 -0.43
N ILE A 60 6.57 -5.40 -1.75
CA ILE A 60 7.75 -6.00 -2.39
C ILE A 60 8.75 -4.95 -2.82
N ARG A 61 8.28 -3.82 -3.35
CA ARG A 61 9.14 -2.76 -3.91
C ARG A 61 8.37 -1.47 -4.14
N THR A 62 9.09 -0.38 -4.38
CA THR A 62 8.53 0.89 -4.85
C THR A 62 8.05 0.80 -6.31
N HIS A 63 7.17 1.72 -6.70
CA HIS A 63 6.61 1.83 -8.04
C HIS A 63 6.59 3.28 -8.52
N GLY A 64 7.47 3.60 -9.48
CA GLY A 64 7.59 4.97 -10.00
C GLY A 64 8.22 5.93 -8.98
N VAL A 65 7.94 7.23 -9.15
CA VAL A 65 8.53 8.31 -8.34
C VAL A 65 7.53 8.96 -7.37
N LYS A 66 6.23 8.75 -7.56
CA LYS A 66 5.13 9.38 -6.79
C LYS A 66 4.79 8.69 -5.47
N GLY A 67 5.77 8.08 -4.81
CA GLY A 67 5.54 7.38 -3.53
C GLY A 67 4.66 6.13 -3.57
N ARG A 68 4.35 5.60 -4.75
CA ARG A 68 3.55 4.37 -4.89
C ARG A 68 4.40 3.15 -4.61
N VAL A 69 3.74 2.10 -4.13
CA VAL A 69 4.41 0.82 -3.86
C VAL A 69 3.69 -0.33 -4.54
N ARG A 70 4.43 -1.43 -4.69
CA ARG A 70 3.92 -2.68 -5.20
C ARG A 70 3.78 -3.67 -4.05
N ALA A 71 2.58 -4.14 -3.79
CA ALA A 71 2.31 -5.18 -2.82
C ALA A 71 1.93 -6.50 -3.50
N ARG A 72 2.27 -7.61 -2.85
CA ARG A 72 1.79 -8.95 -3.21
C ARG A 72 0.95 -9.51 -2.09
N PHE A 73 -0.27 -9.89 -2.44
CA PHE A 73 -1.23 -10.46 -1.52
C PHE A 73 -1.21 -11.99 -1.58
N ALA A 74 -1.57 -12.63 -0.48
CA ALA A 74 -1.63 -14.09 -0.38
C ALA A 74 -2.68 -14.67 -1.35
N LYS A 75 -3.81 -13.98 -1.49
CA LYS A 75 -4.91 -14.30 -2.41
C LYS A 75 -5.15 -13.13 -3.36
N PRO A 76 -5.70 -13.37 -4.58
CA PRO A 76 -6.19 -12.28 -5.41
C PRO A 76 -7.23 -11.48 -4.63
N LEU A 77 -7.23 -10.17 -4.80
CA LEU A 77 -8.27 -9.33 -4.22
C LEU A 77 -9.58 -9.52 -5.02
N PRO A 78 -10.74 -9.44 -4.36
CA PRO A 78 -12.03 -9.54 -5.04
C PRO A 78 -12.18 -8.45 -6.12
N GLY A 79 -12.68 -8.84 -7.30
CA GLY A 79 -12.53 -8.08 -8.56
C GLY A 79 -13.36 -6.79 -8.73
N ARG A 80 -13.03 -6.09 -9.84
CA ARG A 80 -13.55 -4.85 -10.50
C ARG A 80 -13.75 -3.59 -9.65
N PHE A 81 -13.95 -3.68 -8.34
CA PHE A 81 -14.11 -2.53 -7.44
C PHE A 81 -12.87 -2.37 -6.58
N TRP A 82 -11.77 -1.85 -7.16
CA TRP A 82 -10.52 -1.57 -6.43
C TRP A 82 -10.64 -0.40 -5.42
N VAL A 83 -11.85 -0.09 -4.97
CA VAL A 83 -12.18 0.98 -4.00
C VAL A 83 -12.00 0.50 -2.55
N GLY A 84 -11.18 -0.52 -2.33
CA GLY A 84 -10.92 -1.05 -0.99
C GLY A 84 -9.74 -0.34 -0.33
N LYS A 85 -9.87 -0.13 0.99
CA LYS A 85 -8.80 0.43 1.81
C LYS A 85 -7.78 -0.65 2.15
N VAL A 86 -6.51 -0.30 2.00
CA VAL A 86 -5.40 -1.11 2.49
C VAL A 86 -4.85 -0.46 3.75
N TYR A 87 -4.54 -1.29 4.73
CA TYR A 87 -4.00 -0.88 6.01
C TYR A 87 -2.60 -1.44 6.12
N LEU A 88 -1.62 -0.56 6.17
CA LEU A 88 -0.23 -0.92 6.45
C LEU A 88 -0.05 -1.00 7.96
N GLN A 89 0.50 -2.11 8.44
CA GLN A 89 0.86 -2.23 9.84
C GLN A 89 2.13 -1.40 10.08
N VAL A 90 2.01 -0.41 10.96
CA VAL A 90 3.12 0.47 11.30
C VAL A 90 3.34 0.48 12.81
N ASP A 91 4.61 0.56 13.17
CA ASP A 91 5.04 0.70 14.55
C ASP A 91 4.81 2.14 15.03
N LYS A 92 4.67 2.31 16.34
CA LYS A 92 4.47 3.62 17.00
C LYS A 92 5.39 4.76 16.50
N PRO A 93 6.71 4.57 16.24
CA PRO A 93 7.58 5.68 15.84
C PRO A 93 7.23 6.33 14.49
N ILE A 94 6.68 5.58 13.54
CA ILE A 94 6.31 6.14 12.22
C ILE A 94 5.00 6.92 12.30
N LEU A 95 4.13 6.60 13.26
CA LEU A 95 2.90 7.36 13.45
C LEU A 95 3.16 8.77 13.97
N GLU A 96 4.17 8.93 14.83
CA GLU A 96 4.62 10.25 15.28
C GLU A 96 5.21 11.05 14.11
N LEU A 97 5.95 10.38 13.22
CA LEU A 97 6.49 10.98 12.00
C LEU A 97 5.36 11.45 11.04
N ALA A 98 4.32 10.64 10.86
CA ALA A 98 3.19 10.97 9.99
C ALA A 98 2.32 12.12 10.55
N LYS A 99 2.08 12.14 11.86
CA LYS A 99 1.37 13.24 12.54
C LYS A 99 2.15 14.55 12.44
N TYR A 100 3.48 14.50 12.56
CA TYR A 100 4.34 15.68 12.40
C TYR A 100 4.22 16.30 11.00
N ILE A 101 4.14 15.46 9.95
CA ILE A 101 4.01 15.91 8.56
C ILE A 101 2.61 16.51 8.28
N GLU A 102 1.54 15.97 8.87
CA GLU A 102 0.19 16.55 8.76
C GLU A 102 0.05 17.90 9.47
N ILE A 103 0.68 18.07 10.64
CA ILE A 103 0.63 19.34 11.40
C ILE A 103 1.41 20.45 10.67
N SER A 104 2.58 20.13 10.11
CA SER A 104 3.40 21.11 9.40
C SER A 104 2.78 21.56 8.08
N SER A 105 1.98 20.71 7.42
CA SER A 105 1.25 21.06 6.19
C SER A 105 -0.06 21.81 6.44
N GLN A 106 -0.60 21.84 7.67
CA GLN A 106 -1.75 22.67 8.06
C GLN A 106 -1.35 24.07 8.56
N THR A 107 -0.05 24.29 8.80
CA THR A 107 0.47 25.56 9.35
C THR A 107 1.17 26.41 8.27
N ALA A 108 1.18 25.96 7.01
CA ALA A 108 1.80 26.63 5.86
C ALA A 108 0.77 27.27 4.93
#